data_AF-A0A6A6H562-F1
#
_entry.id   AF-A0A6A6H562-F1
#
_cell.length_a   1.000
_cell.length_b   1.000
_cell.length_c   1.000
_cell.angle_alpha   90.00
_cell.angle_beta   90.00
_cell.angle_gamma   90.00
#
_symmetry.space_group_name_H-M   'P 1'
#
loop_
_entity.id
_entity.type
_entity.pdbx_description
1 polymer ?
#
loop_
_entity_poly.entity_id
_entity_poly.type
_entity_poly.pdbx_seq_one_letter_code
_entity_poly.pdbx_strand_id
1 'polypeptide(L)'
;MDSTISALPPISDRPNHARKPSKIVRAITNPSFGRLFEYKEPDPNAKRIDDSKVAALFGAPNLDLSKGTTNIPPSTPALGTVETLSDPNEPLFDPELVSVEVEAKLPEGYRLRPLERADYDRGFLMVQSCLSSVGHVSEAKWNERVEWLRRMKDTYYVLCVVDDQNTVVCTGTLMVERKFLHGMGSVGHVQDIAVAKNQHGKNLGFRMLTALDFLAKTVGCYKTIVASSEANEAFHAQAGFRRKGLDMAHHLVRD
;
A
#
# COMPACT_ATOMS: atom_id res chain seq x y z
N MET A 1 31.08 -12.96 -50.51
CA MET A 1 31.06 -11.51 -50.23
C MET A 1 30.42 -11.34 -48.87
N ASP A 2 31.25 -10.88 -47.94
CA ASP A 2 31.09 -10.97 -46.49
C ASP A 2 29.88 -10.22 -45.92
N SER A 3 29.22 -10.85 -44.93
CA SER A 3 28.25 -10.22 -44.04
C SER A 3 28.91 -9.96 -42.70
N THR A 4 29.44 -8.75 -42.50
CA THR A 4 30.03 -8.30 -41.24
C THR A 4 28.94 -7.89 -40.25
N ILE A 5 28.77 -8.68 -39.18
CA ILE A 5 27.99 -8.31 -37.99
C ILE A 5 28.85 -7.34 -37.16
N SER A 6 28.36 -6.12 -36.95
CA SER A 6 28.99 -5.15 -36.05
C SER A 6 28.68 -5.51 -34.60
N ALA A 7 29.72 -5.87 -33.83
CA ALA A 7 29.63 -6.13 -32.41
C ALA A 7 29.54 -4.80 -31.62
N LEU A 8 28.60 -4.73 -30.67
CA LEU A 8 28.54 -3.65 -29.68
C LEU A 8 29.70 -3.77 -28.68
N PRO A 9 30.32 -2.66 -28.25
CA PRO A 9 31.43 -2.68 -27.30
C PRO A 9 30.96 -3.01 -25.86
N PRO A 10 31.86 -3.52 -25.00
CA PRO A 10 31.53 -3.90 -23.63
C PRO A 10 31.22 -2.68 -22.75
N ILE A 11 30.28 -2.86 -21.83
CA ILE A 11 29.89 -1.85 -20.84
C ILE A 11 30.94 -1.87 -19.71
N SER A 12 31.95 -1.01 -19.79
CA SER A 12 32.66 -0.52 -18.62
C SER A 12 32.84 1.00 -18.74
N ASP A 13 32.70 1.66 -17.59
CA ASP A 13 32.90 3.09 -17.37
C ASP A 13 31.75 4.02 -17.77
N ARG A 14 30.74 4.10 -16.89
CA ARG A 14 30.03 5.37 -16.64
C ARG A 14 30.18 5.78 -15.18
N PRO A 15 30.44 7.08 -14.91
CA PRO A 15 30.70 7.57 -13.57
C PRO A 15 29.47 7.40 -12.67
N ASN A 16 29.75 6.98 -11.44
CA ASN A 16 28.79 6.75 -10.36
C ASN A 16 28.10 8.08 -9.98
N HIS A 17 26.98 8.40 -10.63
CA HIS A 17 26.06 9.40 -10.11
C HIS A 17 25.34 8.79 -8.91
N ALA A 18 25.82 9.14 -7.72
CA ALA A 18 25.12 8.92 -6.46
C ALA A 18 23.66 9.39 -6.64
N ARG A 19 22.74 8.43 -6.79
CA ARG A 19 21.31 8.71 -6.86
C ARG A 19 20.93 9.41 -5.56
N LYS A 20 20.45 10.65 -5.66
CA LYS A 20 19.77 11.31 -4.54
C LYS A 20 18.68 10.35 -4.03
N PRO A 21 18.58 10.10 -2.72
CA PRO A 21 17.55 9.21 -2.19
C PRO A 21 16.18 9.70 -2.63
N SER A 22 15.32 8.76 -3.04
CA SER A 22 13.94 9.08 -3.42
C SER A 22 13.24 9.77 -2.24
N LYS A 23 12.36 10.74 -2.52
CA LYS A 23 11.65 11.52 -1.49
C LYS A 23 10.86 10.64 -0.49
N ILE A 24 10.52 9.41 -0.90
CA ILE A 24 9.85 8.36 -0.10
C ILE A 24 10.63 8.02 1.19
N VAL A 25 11.97 8.08 1.16
CA VAL A 25 12.84 7.65 2.28
C VAL A 25 12.72 8.57 3.50
N ARG A 26 12.46 9.87 3.30
CA ARG A 26 12.42 10.87 4.40
C ARG A 26 11.06 11.00 5.08
N ALA A 27 10.00 10.44 4.53
CA ALA A 27 8.65 10.66 5.02
C ALA A 27 8.27 9.77 6.22
N ILE A 28 8.98 8.66 6.44
CA ILE A 28 8.58 7.62 7.41
C ILE A 28 9.66 7.36 8.47
N THR A 29 10.94 7.62 8.20
CA THR A 29 12.05 7.25 9.09
C THR A 29 12.70 8.45 9.80
N ASN A 30 13.01 8.28 11.09
CA ASN A 30 13.76 9.25 11.90
C ASN A 30 15.27 9.14 11.58
N PRO A 31 15.95 10.22 11.14
CA PRO A 31 17.37 10.19 10.79
C PRO A 31 18.33 9.90 11.97
N SER A 32 17.87 9.96 13.22
CA SER A 32 18.70 9.70 14.41
C SER A 32 18.72 8.24 14.89
N PHE A 33 18.02 7.33 14.21
CA PHE A 33 17.75 5.99 14.76
C PHE A 33 18.85 4.92 14.50
N GLY A 34 19.90 5.26 13.74
CA GLY A 34 20.93 4.33 13.29
C GLY A 34 21.94 3.84 14.33
N ARG A 35 21.68 3.94 15.64
CA ARG A 35 22.66 3.56 16.69
C ARG A 35 22.21 2.54 17.73
N LEU A 36 21.01 1.97 17.65
CA LEU A 36 20.49 1.16 18.75
C LEU A 36 20.35 -0.34 18.52
N PHE A 37 20.58 -0.86 17.30
CA PHE A 37 20.50 -2.30 17.07
C PHE A 37 21.52 -2.74 16.00
N GLU A 38 22.49 -3.57 16.39
CA GLU A 38 23.30 -4.33 15.44
C GLU A 38 22.39 -5.36 14.77
N TYR A 39 22.10 -5.11 13.49
CA TYR A 39 21.47 -6.08 12.61
C TYR A 39 22.45 -7.24 12.37
N LYS A 40 22.04 -8.46 12.72
CA LYS A 40 22.79 -9.67 12.40
C LYS A 40 22.29 -10.20 11.05
N GLU A 41 23.16 -10.22 10.04
CA GLU A 41 22.83 -10.79 8.73
C GLU A 41 22.38 -12.26 8.86
N PRO A 42 21.40 -12.72 8.06
CA PRO A 42 20.97 -14.12 8.07
C PRO A 42 22.08 -15.05 7.53
N ASP A 43 22.09 -16.28 8.05
CA ASP A 43 23.08 -17.32 7.71
C ASP A 43 23.11 -17.61 6.18
N PRO A 44 24.24 -17.38 5.51
CA PRO A 44 24.38 -17.63 4.07
C PRO A 44 24.22 -19.11 3.67
N ASN A 45 24.21 -20.04 4.64
CA ASN A 45 24.04 -21.47 4.41
C ASN A 45 22.62 -22.00 4.70
N ALA A 46 21.63 -21.11 4.96
CA ALA A 46 20.24 -21.54 5.05
C ALA A 46 19.79 -22.16 3.71
N LYS A 47 19.45 -23.46 3.72
CA LYS A 47 19.15 -24.24 2.50
C LYS A 47 18.07 -23.56 1.65
N ARG A 48 18.50 -23.08 0.48
CA ARG A 48 17.65 -22.56 -0.60
C ARG A 48 16.80 -23.71 -1.15
N ILE A 49 15.49 -23.50 -1.30
CA ILE A 49 14.61 -24.47 -1.96
C ILE A 49 15.01 -24.55 -3.44
N ASP A 50 15.13 -25.77 -3.95
CA ASP A 50 15.54 -26.09 -5.30
C ASP A 50 14.54 -25.55 -6.34
N ASP A 51 14.99 -24.58 -7.14
CA ASP A 51 14.19 -23.88 -8.16
C ASP A 51 13.67 -24.84 -9.26
N SER A 52 14.29 -26.02 -9.45
CA SER A 52 13.84 -27.03 -10.41
C SER A 52 12.55 -27.76 -9.99
N LYS A 53 12.20 -27.71 -8.70
CA LYS A 53 10.93 -28.27 -8.17
C LYS A 53 9.75 -27.31 -8.27
N VAL A 54 10.01 -26.02 -8.50
CA VAL A 54 8.97 -25.00 -8.67
C VAL A 54 8.40 -25.03 -10.10
N ALA A 55 9.21 -25.39 -11.09
CA ALA A 55 8.80 -25.47 -12.49
C ALA A 55 7.84 -26.63 -12.81
N ALA A 56 7.84 -27.71 -12.01
CA ALA A 56 6.97 -28.87 -12.22
C ALA A 56 5.51 -28.66 -11.78
N LEU A 57 5.21 -27.59 -11.02
CA LEU A 57 3.85 -27.32 -10.52
C LEU A 57 2.94 -26.58 -11.51
N PHE A 58 3.48 -26.06 -12.62
CA PHE A 58 2.73 -25.29 -13.62
C PHE A 58 2.50 -26.04 -14.94
N GLY A 59 2.41 -27.38 -14.88
CA GLY A 59 2.10 -28.20 -16.05
C GLY A 59 0.60 -28.39 -16.28
N ALA A 60 0.02 -27.63 -17.20
CA ALA A 60 -1.21 -28.03 -17.90
C ALA A 60 -0.92 -28.08 -19.42
N PRO A 61 -0.40 -29.20 -19.95
CA PRO A 61 0.08 -29.23 -21.34
C PRO A 61 -1.02 -29.37 -22.39
N ASN A 62 -2.31 -29.34 -22.05
CA ASN A 62 -3.41 -29.43 -23.03
C ASN A 62 -4.68 -28.67 -22.55
N LEU A 63 -4.67 -27.34 -22.61
CA LEU A 63 -5.89 -26.54 -22.49
C LEU A 63 -6.29 -26.05 -23.89
N ASP A 64 -7.30 -26.67 -24.49
CA ASP A 64 -7.89 -26.25 -25.76
C ASP A 64 -8.88 -25.11 -25.52
N LEU A 65 -8.49 -23.88 -25.91
CA LEU A 65 -9.27 -22.65 -25.77
C LEU A 65 -10.30 -22.45 -26.89
N SER A 66 -10.45 -23.38 -27.84
CA SER A 66 -11.33 -23.22 -29.01
C SER A 66 -12.82 -23.46 -28.73
N LYS A 67 -13.19 -23.84 -27.50
CA LYS A 67 -14.59 -24.14 -27.12
C LYS A 67 -15.07 -23.30 -25.95
N GLY A 68 -15.30 -22.01 -26.21
CA GLY A 68 -15.95 -21.10 -25.27
C GLY A 68 -16.84 -20.13 -26.01
N THR A 69 -18.06 -20.54 -26.36
CA THR A 69 -19.11 -19.60 -26.78
C THR A 69 -19.82 -19.12 -25.53
N THR A 70 -19.48 -17.94 -25.03
CA THR A 70 -20.24 -17.27 -23.97
C THR A 70 -20.95 -16.06 -24.56
N ASN A 71 -22.24 -16.22 -24.86
CA ASN A 71 -23.14 -15.08 -25.01
C ASN A 71 -23.32 -14.45 -23.62
N ILE A 72 -22.50 -13.46 -23.31
CA ILE A 72 -22.68 -12.60 -22.14
C ILE A 72 -23.47 -11.38 -22.63
N PRO A 73 -24.75 -11.21 -22.25
CA PRO A 73 -25.42 -9.95 -22.50
C PRO A 73 -24.71 -8.84 -21.70
N PRO A 74 -24.61 -7.60 -22.23
CA PRO A 74 -24.02 -6.50 -21.49
C PRO A 74 -24.95 -6.13 -20.33
N SER A 75 -24.70 -6.68 -19.15
CA SER A 75 -25.27 -6.17 -17.92
C SER A 75 -24.36 -5.03 -17.43
N THR A 76 -24.61 -3.83 -17.94
CA THR A 76 -24.28 -2.62 -17.19
C THR A 76 -25.12 -2.68 -15.92
N PRO A 77 -24.54 -2.77 -14.71
CA PRO A 77 -25.34 -2.60 -13.51
C PRO A 77 -25.90 -1.17 -13.56
N ALA A 78 -27.23 -1.08 -13.62
CA ALA A 78 -27.92 0.19 -13.51
C ALA A 78 -27.45 0.86 -12.22
N LEU A 79 -26.96 2.09 -12.35
CA LEU A 79 -26.57 2.93 -11.23
C LEU A 79 -27.83 3.22 -10.41
N GLY A 80 -28.09 2.37 -9.41
CA GLY A 80 -29.12 2.61 -8.41
C GLY A 80 -28.92 3.99 -7.79
N THR A 81 -30.03 4.67 -7.49
CA THR A 81 -30.06 5.97 -6.82
C THR A 81 -29.09 5.97 -5.65
N VAL A 82 -28.05 6.80 -5.75
CA VAL A 82 -26.94 6.86 -4.81
C VAL A 82 -27.45 7.50 -3.52
N GLU A 83 -27.51 6.74 -2.42
CA GLU A 83 -27.55 7.33 -1.09
C GLU A 83 -26.22 8.03 -0.85
N THR A 84 -26.14 9.32 -1.18
CA THR A 84 -25.06 10.19 -0.76
C THR A 84 -25.05 10.28 0.76
N LEU A 85 -23.88 10.24 1.39
CA LEU A 85 -23.75 10.50 2.82
C LEU A 85 -24.43 11.83 3.18
N SER A 86 -25.43 11.78 4.05
CA SER A 86 -26.03 13.00 4.61
C SER A 86 -25.11 13.64 5.64
N ASP A 87 -24.34 12.84 6.40
CA ASP A 87 -23.39 13.32 7.40
C ASP A 87 -21.96 13.30 6.83
N PRO A 88 -21.27 14.46 6.72
CA PRO A 88 -19.87 14.48 6.31
C PRO A 88 -18.90 13.83 7.32
N ASN A 89 -19.33 13.53 8.54
CA ASN A 89 -18.54 12.86 9.58
C ASN A 89 -18.82 11.34 9.67
N GLU A 90 -19.64 10.79 8.76
CA GLU A 90 -19.85 9.35 8.74
C GLU A 90 -18.53 8.62 8.40
N PRO A 91 -18.10 7.64 9.22
CA PRO A 91 -16.89 6.86 8.96
C PRO A 91 -16.99 6.08 7.65
N LEU A 92 -15.90 6.01 6.87
CA LEU A 92 -15.84 5.29 5.60
C LEU A 92 -16.20 3.79 5.75
N PHE A 93 -15.87 3.21 6.90
CA PHE A 93 -16.17 1.83 7.26
C PHE A 93 -16.38 1.73 8.78
N ASP A 94 -16.84 0.56 9.22
CA ASP A 94 -17.15 0.29 10.63
C ASP A 94 -15.96 0.57 11.57
N PRO A 95 -16.08 1.55 12.51
CA PRO A 95 -15.03 1.85 13.47
C PRO A 95 -14.64 0.68 14.38
N GLU A 96 -15.50 -0.33 14.57
CA GLU A 96 -15.19 -1.51 15.39
C GLU A 96 -14.03 -2.35 14.81
N LEU A 97 -13.71 -2.17 13.52
CA LEU A 97 -12.58 -2.83 12.88
C LEU A 97 -11.22 -2.17 13.21
N VAL A 98 -11.22 -1.00 13.85
CA VAL A 98 -10.01 -0.28 14.23
C VAL A 98 -9.39 -0.88 15.49
N SER A 99 -8.08 -1.10 15.48
CA SER A 99 -7.38 -1.71 16.62
C SER A 99 -7.30 -0.77 17.83
N VAL A 100 -8.11 -1.05 18.85
CA VAL A 100 -8.06 -0.36 20.16
C VAL A 100 -6.68 -0.44 20.80
N GLU A 101 -5.96 -1.57 20.63
CA GLU A 101 -4.60 -1.73 21.17
C GLU A 101 -3.57 -0.84 20.48
N VAL A 102 -3.74 -0.57 19.18
CA VAL A 102 -2.84 0.33 18.45
C VAL A 102 -3.17 1.77 18.78
N GLU A 103 -4.46 2.12 18.84
CA GLU A 103 -4.93 3.45 19.23
C GLU A 103 -4.44 3.83 20.63
N ALA A 104 -4.53 2.92 21.61
CA ALA A 104 -4.05 3.14 22.97
C ALA A 104 -2.54 3.42 23.08
N LYS A 105 -1.76 3.15 22.02
CA LYS A 105 -0.31 3.42 21.94
C LYS A 105 0.01 4.72 21.19
N LEU A 106 -1.00 5.49 20.80
CA LEU A 106 -0.82 6.83 20.25
C LEU A 106 -0.50 7.83 21.38
N PRO A 107 0.08 9.01 21.03
CA PRO A 107 0.20 10.11 21.98
C PRO A 107 -1.16 10.51 22.56
N GLU A 108 -1.15 11.06 23.77
CA GLU A 108 -2.37 11.59 24.40
C GLU A 108 -3.07 12.61 23.49
N GLY A 109 -4.40 12.53 23.42
CA GLY A 109 -5.24 13.37 22.56
C GLY A 109 -5.35 12.90 21.10
N TYR A 110 -4.48 11.99 20.65
CA TYR A 110 -4.52 11.46 19.29
C TYR A 110 -5.52 10.32 19.21
N ARG A 111 -6.17 10.19 18.05
CA ARG A 111 -7.12 9.09 17.78
C ARG A 111 -6.82 8.42 16.46
N LEU A 112 -7.13 7.13 16.37
CA LEU A 112 -7.08 6.36 15.13
C LEU A 112 -8.52 6.11 14.69
N ARG A 113 -8.90 6.53 13.48
CA ARG A 113 -10.27 6.35 12.98
C ARG A 113 -10.32 6.16 11.47
N PRO A 114 -11.43 5.63 10.94
CA PRO A 114 -11.68 5.64 9.50
C PRO A 114 -11.68 7.06 8.93
N LEU A 115 -11.39 7.17 7.64
CA LEU A 115 -11.57 8.39 6.87
C LEU A 115 -13.03 8.88 6.97
N GLU A 116 -13.21 10.18 7.09
CA GLU A 116 -14.50 10.86 6.99
C GLU A 116 -14.49 11.81 5.79
N ARG A 117 -15.67 12.11 5.21
CA ARG A 117 -15.74 13.05 4.08
C ARG A 117 -15.29 14.46 4.48
N ALA A 118 -15.54 14.87 5.73
CA ALA A 118 -15.07 16.12 6.31
C ALA A 118 -13.54 16.24 6.40
N ASP A 119 -12.78 15.15 6.23
CA ASP A 119 -11.31 15.18 6.31
C ASP A 119 -10.65 15.94 5.15
N TYR A 120 -11.42 16.32 4.12
CA TYR A 120 -10.99 17.28 3.10
C TYR A 120 -10.46 18.57 3.74
N ASP A 121 -11.23 19.15 4.68
CA ASP A 121 -10.90 20.40 5.36
C ASP A 121 -10.00 20.19 6.60
N ARG A 122 -9.75 18.93 6.98
CA ARG A 122 -8.90 18.56 8.13
C ARG A 122 -7.48 18.17 7.71
N GLY A 123 -7.08 18.49 6.49
CA GLY A 123 -5.70 18.38 6.04
C GLY A 123 -5.30 17.03 5.44
N PHE A 124 -6.25 16.13 5.13
CA PHE A 124 -5.92 14.81 4.55
C PHE A 124 -5.02 14.91 3.31
N LEU A 125 -5.40 15.76 2.35
CA LEU A 125 -4.64 15.94 1.10
C LEU A 125 -3.26 16.59 1.35
N MET A 126 -3.14 17.43 2.39
CA MET A 126 -1.85 18.01 2.80
C MET A 126 -0.92 16.94 3.35
N VAL A 127 -1.42 16.00 4.15
CA VAL A 127 -0.63 14.86 4.63
C VAL A 127 -0.18 13.98 3.47
N GLN A 128 -1.07 13.62 2.55
CA GLN A 128 -0.73 12.84 1.35
C GLN A 128 0.33 13.50 0.47
N SER A 129 0.37 14.84 0.42
CA SER A 129 1.41 15.59 -0.30
C SER A 129 2.84 15.38 0.26
N CYS A 130 2.97 14.85 1.48
CA CYS A 130 4.27 14.46 2.04
C CYS A 130 4.82 13.18 1.40
N LEU A 131 3.94 12.33 0.83
CA LEU A 131 4.32 11.08 0.18
C LEU A 131 4.62 11.27 -1.31
N SER A 132 3.71 11.93 -2.04
CA SER A 132 3.85 12.15 -3.50
C SER A 132 3.05 13.37 -3.99
N SER A 133 3.11 13.64 -5.29
CA SER A 133 2.29 14.67 -5.92
C SER A 133 0.79 14.29 -5.86
N VAL A 134 -0.02 15.17 -5.27
CA VAL A 134 -1.50 15.00 -5.21
C VAL A 134 -2.18 15.65 -6.42
N GLY A 135 -1.64 16.79 -6.89
CA GLY A 135 -2.29 17.63 -7.90
C GLY A 135 -3.44 18.48 -7.32
N HIS A 136 -4.23 19.09 -8.20
CA HIS A 136 -5.40 19.89 -7.80
C HIS A 136 -6.64 18.99 -7.67
N VAL A 137 -7.15 18.89 -6.45
CA VAL A 137 -8.37 18.13 -6.12
C VAL A 137 -9.38 19.11 -5.54
N SER A 138 -10.50 19.31 -6.24
CA SER A 138 -11.63 20.08 -5.71
C SER A 138 -12.44 19.23 -4.74
N GLU A 139 -13.19 19.88 -3.85
CA GLU A 139 -14.09 19.22 -2.91
C GLU A 139 -15.09 18.29 -3.61
N ALA A 140 -15.62 18.69 -4.77
CA ALA A 140 -16.51 17.85 -5.56
C ALA A 140 -15.85 16.52 -5.99
N LYS A 141 -14.59 16.57 -6.46
CA LYS A 141 -13.83 15.37 -6.84
C LYS A 141 -13.47 14.51 -5.63
N TRP A 142 -13.17 15.15 -4.51
CA TRP A 142 -12.96 14.47 -3.24
C TRP A 142 -14.22 13.70 -2.81
N ASN A 143 -15.37 14.38 -2.77
CA ASN A 143 -16.65 13.79 -2.39
C ASN A 143 -17.01 12.61 -3.30
N GLU A 144 -16.85 12.76 -4.62
CA GLU A 144 -17.05 11.68 -5.59
C GLU A 144 -16.15 10.47 -5.28
N ARG A 145 -14.87 10.72 -4.96
CA ARG A 145 -13.93 9.64 -4.64
C ARG A 145 -14.27 8.94 -3.32
N VAL A 146 -14.62 9.68 -2.27
CA VAL A 146 -15.00 9.09 -0.97
C VAL A 146 -16.24 8.21 -1.13
N GLU A 147 -17.25 8.67 -1.86
CA GLU A 147 -18.45 7.85 -2.14
C GLU A 147 -18.14 6.63 -3.00
N TRP A 148 -17.23 6.75 -3.96
CA TRP A 148 -16.76 5.60 -4.72
C TRP A 148 -16.06 4.57 -3.83
N LEU A 149 -15.16 5.00 -2.93
CA LEU A 149 -14.47 4.12 -1.99
C LEU A 149 -15.47 3.42 -1.05
N ARG A 150 -16.46 4.15 -0.54
CA ARG A 150 -17.51 3.60 0.33
C ARG A 150 -18.34 2.51 -0.37
N ARG A 151 -18.68 2.71 -1.64
CA ARG A 151 -19.38 1.71 -2.45
C ARG A 151 -18.56 0.45 -2.71
N MET A 152 -17.24 0.57 -2.71
CA MET A 152 -16.31 -0.56 -2.78
C MET A 152 -16.16 -1.24 -1.41
N LYS A 153 -17.30 -1.60 -0.83
CA LYS A 153 -17.42 -2.26 0.48
C LYS A 153 -16.45 -3.45 0.55
N ASP A 154 -15.85 -3.62 1.72
CA ASP A 154 -14.90 -4.68 2.06
C ASP A 154 -13.61 -4.68 1.21
N THR A 155 -13.37 -3.65 0.40
CA THR A 155 -12.21 -3.57 -0.50
C THR A 155 -11.23 -2.49 -0.06
N TYR A 156 -11.71 -1.27 0.21
CA TYR A 156 -10.84 -0.15 0.61
C TYR A 156 -11.12 0.28 2.04
N TYR A 157 -10.06 0.30 2.84
CA TYR A 157 -10.07 0.80 4.21
C TYR A 157 -9.04 1.90 4.33
N VAL A 158 -9.49 3.14 4.46
CA VAL A 158 -8.60 4.30 4.64
C VAL A 158 -8.66 4.72 6.10
N LEU A 159 -7.52 4.66 6.79
CA LEU A 159 -7.36 5.06 8.18
C LEU A 159 -6.64 6.41 8.28
N CYS A 160 -7.06 7.17 9.29
CA CYS A 160 -6.45 8.44 9.67
C CYS A 160 -6.04 8.38 11.15
N VAL A 161 -4.86 8.91 11.46
CA VAL A 161 -4.57 9.41 12.81
C VAL A 161 -4.89 10.89 12.82
N VAL A 162 -5.66 11.32 13.82
CA VAL A 162 -5.93 12.73 14.09
C VAL A 162 -5.35 13.17 15.41
N ASP A 163 -4.97 14.45 15.51
CA ASP A 163 -4.56 15.08 16.77
C ASP A 163 -5.74 15.59 17.60
N ASP A 164 -5.44 16.28 18.70
CA ASP A 164 -6.41 16.82 19.64
C ASP A 164 -7.28 17.95 19.04
N GLN A 165 -6.84 18.59 17.95
CA GLN A 165 -7.66 19.52 17.18
C GLN A 165 -8.47 18.83 16.07
N ASN A 166 -8.49 17.49 16.04
CA ASN A 166 -9.13 16.68 14.99
C ASN A 166 -8.53 16.93 13.59
N THR A 167 -7.26 17.37 13.52
CA THR A 167 -6.53 17.52 12.26
C THR A 167 -5.93 16.19 11.86
N VAL A 168 -6.04 15.81 10.59
CA VAL A 168 -5.39 14.61 10.06
C VAL A 168 -3.88 14.81 10.02
N VAL A 169 -3.15 13.91 10.68
CA VAL A 169 -1.69 13.98 10.85
C VAL A 169 -0.95 12.76 10.31
N CYS A 170 -1.67 11.65 10.10
CA CYS A 170 -1.15 10.48 9.41
C CYS A 170 -2.28 9.76 8.68
N THR A 171 -1.99 9.23 7.49
CA THR A 171 -2.94 8.48 6.67
C THR A 171 -2.33 7.14 6.27
N GLY A 172 -3.17 6.16 5.98
CA GLY A 172 -2.75 4.90 5.35
C GLY A 172 -3.96 4.13 4.84
N THR A 173 -3.73 3.30 3.83
CA THR A 173 -4.80 2.56 3.15
C THR A 173 -4.49 1.07 3.17
N LEU A 174 -5.50 0.26 3.49
CA LEU A 174 -5.51 -1.17 3.20
C LEU A 174 -6.46 -1.41 2.03
N MET A 175 -5.96 -2.02 0.97
CA MET A 175 -6.77 -2.55 -0.12
C MET A 175 -6.80 -4.08 -0.03
N VAL A 176 -7.99 -4.66 0.05
CA VAL A 176 -8.19 -6.11 0.11
C VAL A 176 -8.45 -6.66 -1.28
N GLU A 177 -7.57 -7.54 -1.74
CA GLU A 177 -7.68 -8.21 -3.02
C GLU A 177 -8.16 -9.66 -2.84
N ARG A 178 -9.32 -9.98 -3.41
CA ARG A 178 -9.87 -11.35 -3.45
C ARG A 178 -9.15 -12.18 -4.52
N LYS A 179 -8.78 -13.42 -4.19
CA LYS A 179 -8.04 -14.33 -5.07
C LYS A 179 -8.86 -15.61 -5.30
N PHE A 180 -8.70 -16.26 -6.45
CA PHE A 180 -9.10 -17.67 -6.62
C PHE A 180 -8.12 -18.61 -5.89
N LEU A 181 -6.85 -18.20 -5.80
CA LEU A 181 -5.79 -18.94 -5.11
C LEU A 181 -6.04 -19.01 -3.60
N HIS A 182 -5.36 -19.96 -2.94
CA HIS A 182 -5.44 -20.17 -1.49
C HIS A 182 -6.87 -20.43 -0.97
N GLY A 183 -7.66 -21.16 -1.75
CA GLY A 183 -9.03 -21.53 -1.37
C GLY A 183 -9.97 -20.32 -1.32
N MET A 184 -9.97 -19.50 -2.37
CA MET A 184 -10.72 -18.24 -2.43
C MET A 184 -10.24 -17.19 -1.40
N GLY A 185 -8.94 -17.20 -1.09
CA GLY A 185 -8.37 -16.33 -0.05
C GLY A 185 -8.28 -14.86 -0.45
N SER A 186 -7.95 -14.00 0.51
CA SER A 186 -7.74 -12.56 0.27
C SER A 186 -6.35 -12.08 0.69
N VAL A 187 -5.81 -11.10 -0.01
CA VAL A 187 -4.51 -10.45 0.28
C VAL A 187 -4.74 -9.00 0.65
N GLY A 188 -4.17 -8.57 1.78
CA GLY A 188 -4.13 -7.17 2.17
C GLY A 188 -2.97 -6.46 1.49
N HIS A 189 -3.22 -5.30 0.89
CA HIS A 189 -2.20 -4.43 0.32
C HIS A 189 -2.16 -3.12 1.10
N VAL A 190 -1.07 -2.88 1.81
CA VAL A 190 -0.84 -1.61 2.49
C VAL A 190 -0.33 -0.59 1.47
N GLN A 191 -1.00 0.54 1.40
CA GLN A 191 -0.74 1.63 0.45
C GLN A 191 -0.77 2.98 1.17
N ASP A 192 -0.17 3.99 0.55
CA ASP A 192 -0.36 5.41 0.86
C ASP A 192 -0.14 5.82 2.34
N ILE A 193 0.82 5.17 3.02
CA ILE A 193 1.23 5.60 4.37
C ILE A 193 1.98 6.93 4.27
N ALA A 194 1.42 7.96 4.89
CA ALA A 194 2.01 9.29 4.95
C ALA A 194 1.87 9.87 6.36
N VAL A 195 2.88 10.61 6.81
CA VAL A 195 2.90 11.30 8.11
C VAL A 195 3.24 12.76 7.86
N ALA A 196 2.47 13.67 8.45
CA ALA A 196 2.76 15.11 8.41
C ALA A 196 4.18 15.38 8.93
N LYS A 197 4.91 16.28 8.28
CA LYS A 197 6.34 16.53 8.58
C LYS A 197 6.59 16.96 10.02
N ASN A 198 5.71 17.79 10.59
CA ASN A 198 5.77 18.24 11.98
C ASN A 198 5.36 17.16 13.00
N GLN A 199 5.00 15.96 12.53
CA GLN A 199 4.52 14.83 13.32
C GLN A 199 5.47 13.63 13.24
N HIS A 200 6.62 13.79 12.56
CA HIS A 200 7.67 12.79 12.49
C HIS A 200 8.30 12.54 13.86
N GLY A 201 8.86 11.33 14.06
CA GLY A 201 9.48 10.93 15.34
C GLY A 201 8.49 10.48 16.42
N LYS A 202 7.17 10.59 16.19
CA LYS A 202 6.11 10.13 17.14
C LYS A 202 5.63 8.70 16.90
N ASN A 203 6.35 7.91 16.10
CA ASN A 203 5.98 6.55 15.70
C ASN A 203 4.62 6.40 14.97
N LEU A 204 4.00 7.48 14.48
CA LEU A 204 2.68 7.42 13.83
C LEU A 204 2.64 6.50 12.61
N GLY A 205 3.67 6.56 11.75
CA GLY A 205 3.77 5.67 10.58
C GLY A 205 3.84 4.19 10.97
N PHE A 206 4.58 3.87 12.04
CA PHE A 206 4.65 2.49 12.56
C PHE A 206 3.29 2.04 13.10
N ARG A 207 2.61 2.90 13.87
CA ARG A 207 1.27 2.63 14.39
C ARG A 207 0.27 2.40 13.25
N MET A 208 0.30 3.25 12.22
CA MET A 208 -0.52 3.08 11.01
C MET A 208 -0.26 1.74 10.33
N LEU A 209 1.00 1.39 10.08
CA LEU A 209 1.35 0.09 9.47
C LEU A 209 0.81 -1.09 10.30
N THR A 210 0.99 -1.08 11.63
CA THR A 210 0.49 -2.15 12.50
C THR A 210 -1.03 -2.20 12.59
N ALA A 211 -1.72 -1.06 12.51
CA ALA A 211 -3.17 -1.00 12.47
C ALA A 211 -3.73 -1.60 11.17
N LEU A 212 -3.12 -1.28 10.03
CA LEU A 212 -3.54 -1.83 8.74
C LEU A 212 -3.28 -3.34 8.65
N ASP A 213 -2.18 -3.83 9.23
CA ASP A 213 -1.91 -5.28 9.29
C ASP A 213 -2.89 -6.01 10.22
N PHE A 214 -3.22 -5.43 11.38
CA PHE A 214 -4.30 -5.93 12.23
C PHE A 214 -5.62 -5.99 11.46
N LEU A 215 -5.98 -4.90 10.78
CA LEU A 215 -7.22 -4.81 10.00
C LEU A 215 -7.27 -5.89 8.91
N ALA A 216 -6.17 -6.09 8.18
CA ALA A 216 -6.06 -7.13 7.15
C ALA A 216 -6.34 -8.52 7.72
N LYS A 217 -5.77 -8.82 8.90
CA LYS A 217 -6.03 -10.09 9.59
C LYS A 217 -7.50 -10.19 10.02
N THR A 218 -8.07 -9.13 10.59
CA THR A 218 -9.46 -9.08 11.06
C THR A 218 -10.45 -9.34 9.94
N VAL A 219 -10.19 -8.82 8.74
CA VAL A 219 -11.05 -9.01 7.56
C VAL A 219 -10.72 -10.29 6.76
N GLY A 220 -9.89 -11.17 7.29
CA GLY A 220 -9.65 -12.52 6.76
C GLY A 220 -8.57 -12.62 5.67
N CYS A 221 -7.68 -11.63 5.54
CA CYS A 221 -6.55 -11.76 4.63
C CYS A 221 -5.57 -12.84 5.14
N TYR A 222 -5.11 -13.72 4.26
CA TYR A 222 -4.12 -14.75 4.61
C TYR A 222 -2.68 -14.21 4.66
N LYS A 223 -2.47 -13.01 4.08
CA LYS A 223 -1.22 -12.24 4.18
C LYS A 223 -1.47 -10.76 3.90
N THR A 224 -0.57 -9.94 4.40
CA THR A 224 -0.45 -8.52 4.05
C THR A 224 0.85 -8.30 3.27
N ILE A 225 0.82 -7.47 2.24
CA ILE A 225 1.99 -7.06 1.48
C ILE A 225 2.05 -5.53 1.38
N VAL A 226 3.27 -5.03 1.24
CA VAL A 226 3.56 -3.60 1.12
C VAL A 226 4.74 -3.43 0.17
N ALA A 227 4.59 -2.51 -0.77
CA ALA A 227 5.68 -2.12 -1.65
C ALA A 227 6.65 -1.21 -0.86
N SER A 228 7.94 -1.50 -0.88
CA SER A 228 8.92 -0.76 -0.07
C SER A 228 10.22 -0.53 -0.81
N SER A 229 10.83 0.62 -0.58
CA SER A 229 12.24 0.86 -0.92
C SER A 229 13.16 0.17 0.09
N GLU A 230 14.39 -0.16 -0.33
CA GLU A 230 15.43 -0.73 0.55
C GLU A 230 15.66 0.12 1.81
N ALA A 231 15.65 1.45 1.69
CA ALA A 231 15.86 2.34 2.83
C ALA A 231 14.75 2.27 3.91
N ASN A 232 13.58 1.71 3.58
CA ASN A 232 12.46 1.52 4.50
C ASN A 232 12.31 0.06 4.95
N GLU A 233 13.21 -0.85 4.55
CA GLU A 233 13.09 -2.27 4.87
C GLU A 233 13.15 -2.53 6.38
N ALA A 234 14.08 -1.88 7.09
CA ALA A 234 14.19 -2.01 8.55
C ALA A 234 12.93 -1.57 9.29
N PHE A 235 12.24 -0.52 8.81
CA PHE A 235 10.97 -0.06 9.37
C PHE A 235 9.87 -1.12 9.24
N HIS A 236 9.75 -1.75 8.06
CA HIS A 236 8.77 -2.83 7.85
C HIS A 236 9.14 -4.09 8.64
N ALA A 237 10.43 -4.42 8.74
CA ALA A 237 10.91 -5.56 9.52
C ALA A 237 10.56 -5.46 11.01
N GLN A 238 10.61 -4.24 11.58
CA GLN A 238 10.15 -3.99 12.96
C GLN A 238 8.66 -4.32 13.17
N ALA A 239 7.84 -4.18 12.13
CA ALA A 239 6.42 -4.54 12.16
C ALA A 239 6.18 -6.04 11.82
N GLY A 240 7.24 -6.84 11.68
CA GLY A 240 7.14 -8.28 11.40
C GLY A 240 7.08 -8.64 9.91
N PHE A 241 7.13 -7.65 9.01
CA PHE A 241 7.21 -7.90 7.58
C PHE A 241 8.59 -8.48 7.21
N ARG A 242 8.64 -9.22 6.10
CA ARG A 242 9.86 -9.82 5.57
C ARG A 242 9.93 -9.59 4.07
N ARG A 243 11.14 -9.41 3.54
CA ARG A 243 11.37 -9.34 2.09
C ARG A 243 10.87 -10.61 1.41
N LYS A 244 10.02 -10.46 0.39
CA LYS A 244 9.41 -11.59 -0.34
C LYS A 244 9.56 -11.51 -1.86
N GLY A 245 9.96 -10.37 -2.40
CA GLY A 245 10.09 -10.16 -3.84
C GLY A 245 10.65 -8.78 -4.17
N LEU A 246 10.60 -8.44 -5.46
CA LEU A 246 10.94 -7.13 -6.02
C LEU A 246 9.68 -6.49 -6.59
N ASP A 247 9.52 -5.19 -6.33
CA ASP A 247 8.47 -4.40 -6.97
C ASP A 247 8.96 -3.93 -8.34
N MET A 248 8.13 -4.12 -9.36
CA MET A 248 8.42 -3.73 -10.73
C MET A 248 7.37 -2.71 -11.19
N ALA A 249 7.79 -1.64 -11.86
CA ALA A 249 6.90 -0.58 -12.33
C ALA A 249 7.11 -0.31 -13.83
N HIS A 250 6.01 -0.19 -14.58
CA HIS A 250 5.98 0.32 -15.95
C HIS A 250 5.11 1.57 -15.98
N HIS A 251 5.73 2.74 -16.18
CA HIS A 251 5.02 4.01 -16.23
C HIS A 251 4.41 4.25 -17.61
N LEU A 252 3.08 4.35 -17.67
CA LEU A 252 2.35 4.64 -18.89
C LEU A 252 2.32 6.15 -19.16
N VAL A 253 2.48 6.55 -20.42
CA VAL A 253 2.25 7.93 -20.87
C VAL A 253 0.74 8.15 -20.94
N ARG A 254 0.27 9.28 -20.44
CA ARG A 254 -1.13 9.71 -20.64
C ARG A 254 -1.15 10.59 -21.88
N ASP A 255 -1.94 10.19 -22.88
CA ASP A 255 -2.26 11.01 -24.05
C ASP A 255 -3.09 12.25 -23.66
#